data_AF-A0A849RFV5-F1
#
_entry.id   AF-A0A849RFV5-F1
#
_cell.length_a   1.000
_cell.length_b   1.000
_cell.length_c   1.000
_cell.angle_alpha   90.00
_cell.angle_beta   90.00
_cell.angle_gamma   90.00
#
_symmetry.space_group_name_H-M   'P 1'
#
loop_
_entity.id
_entity.type
_entity.pdbx_description
1 polymer ?
#
loop_
_entity_poly.entity_id
_entity_poly.type
_entity_poly.pdbx_seq_one_letter_code
_entity_poly.pdbx_strand_id
1 'polypeptide(L)'
;MAFNKIAGLVISILALNMGILEDASAASISVKCETRGTSRSKASVDGAGLTGTFYAILYSPGSVAVKSKAPKTANASHQVEFDFDSYPPDIAAGATKISPTFIKNKTVYGYIRRLSNNYLEGVMKATCQAK
;
A
#
# COMPACT_ATOMS: atom_id res chain seq x y z
N MET A 1 55.39 43.74 38.51
CA MET A 1 54.06 43.60 39.15
C MET A 1 53.08 44.48 38.39
N ALA A 2 52.10 43.88 37.70
CA ALA A 2 50.82 44.51 37.33
C ALA A 2 49.96 43.43 36.66
N PHE A 3 49.07 42.84 37.44
CA PHE A 3 48.04 41.90 36.99
C PHE A 3 46.81 42.71 36.56
N ASN A 4 46.38 42.62 35.31
CA ASN A 4 45.07 43.10 34.91
C ASN A 4 44.22 41.95 34.38
N LYS A 5 43.18 41.67 35.16
CA LYS A 5 42.12 40.70 34.94
C LYS A 5 41.28 41.14 33.74
N ILE A 6 41.07 40.27 32.77
CA ILE A 6 39.96 40.40 31.81
C ILE A 6 39.20 39.08 31.85
N ALA A 7 38.12 39.09 32.63
CA ALA A 7 37.07 38.09 32.59
C ALA A 7 36.23 38.37 31.34
N GLY A 8 36.39 37.53 30.31
CA GLY A 8 35.59 37.54 29.10
C GLY A 8 34.72 36.29 29.04
N LEU A 9 33.44 36.47 29.37
CA LEU A 9 32.37 35.49 29.23
C LEU A 9 32.25 35.07 27.75
N VAL A 10 32.49 33.79 27.41
CA VAL A 10 32.12 33.26 26.10
C VAL A 10 30.99 32.26 26.28
N ILE A 11 29.82 32.69 25.82
CA ILE A 11 28.54 31.98 25.82
C ILE A 11 28.67 30.75 24.91
N SER A 12 28.41 29.59 25.48
CA SER A 12 28.29 28.32 24.78
C SER A 12 27.09 28.34 23.83
N ILE A 13 27.29 28.04 22.55
CA ILE A 13 26.22 27.60 21.65
C ILE A 13 26.65 26.25 21.10
N LEU A 14 26.32 25.19 21.85
CA LEU A 14 26.37 23.82 21.35
C LEU A 14 25.08 23.63 20.54
N ALA A 15 25.15 23.87 19.22
CA ALA A 15 24.06 23.56 18.32
C ALA A 15 23.87 22.03 18.29
N LEU A 16 22.92 21.54 19.10
CA LEU A 16 22.35 20.21 19.00
C LEU A 16 21.66 20.10 17.65
N ASN A 17 22.43 19.73 16.63
CA ASN A 17 21.91 19.33 15.32
C ASN A 17 21.39 17.88 15.43
N MET A 18 20.50 17.65 16.39
CA MET A 18 19.81 16.37 16.56
C MET A 18 18.81 16.24 15.44
N GLY A 19 19.04 15.19 14.65
CA GLY A 19 18.33 14.86 13.43
C GLY A 19 16.84 15.07 13.49
N ILE A 20 16.35 15.84 12.52
CA ILE A 20 15.02 15.62 11.98
C ILE A 20 15.15 14.31 11.18
N LEU A 21 15.00 13.17 11.85
CA LEU A 21 14.58 11.95 11.19
C LEU A 21 13.15 12.22 10.74
N GLU A 22 12.98 12.80 9.55
CA GLU A 22 11.71 12.70 8.87
C GLU A 22 11.48 11.20 8.67
N ASP A 23 10.55 10.62 9.43
CA ASP A 23 9.95 9.34 9.13
C ASP A 23 9.27 9.50 7.76
N ALA A 24 10.04 9.30 6.70
CA ALA A 24 9.50 9.08 5.37
C ALA A 24 8.70 7.78 5.46
N SER A 25 7.41 7.89 5.81
CA SER A 25 6.46 6.79 5.68
C SER A 25 6.38 6.44 4.20
N ALA A 26 7.26 5.53 3.78
CA ALA A 26 7.34 5.11 2.40
C ALA A 26 6.03 4.40 2.05
N ALA A 27 5.33 4.92 1.03
CA ALA A 27 4.15 4.27 0.50
C ALA A 27 4.50 2.82 0.14
N SER A 28 3.72 1.87 0.64
CA SER A 28 3.95 0.45 0.42
C SER A 28 2.69 -0.23 -0.09
N ILE A 29 2.88 -1.22 -0.96
CA ILE A 29 1.81 -2.01 -1.55
C ILE A 29 2.06 -3.48 -1.25
N SER A 30 1.02 -4.19 -0.84
CA SER A 30 1.07 -5.63 -0.65
C SER A 30 -0.11 -6.30 -1.36
N VAL A 31 0.10 -7.54 -1.79
CA VAL A 31 -0.94 -8.35 -2.42
C VAL A 31 -0.97 -9.70 -1.73
N LYS A 32 -2.14 -10.07 -1.24
CA LYS A 32 -2.43 -11.39 -0.67
C LYS A 32 -3.38 -12.10 -1.60
N CYS A 33 -3.18 -13.39 -1.83
CA CYS A 33 -4.12 -14.15 -2.65
C CYS A 33 -4.12 -15.64 -2.31
N GLU A 34 -5.27 -16.25 -2.52
CA GLU A 34 -5.51 -17.67 -2.30
C GLU A 34 -6.39 -18.27 -3.39
N THR A 35 -6.20 -19.56 -3.66
CA THR A 35 -7.04 -20.35 -4.55
C THR A 35 -7.48 -21.63 -3.86
N ARG A 36 -8.65 -22.15 -4.27
CA ARG A 36 -9.14 -23.48 -3.89
C ARG A 36 -9.49 -24.26 -5.15
N GLY A 37 -8.46 -24.78 -5.81
CA GLY A 37 -8.59 -25.38 -7.15
C GLY A 37 -9.27 -24.42 -8.14
N THR A 38 -10.30 -24.90 -8.83
CA THR A 38 -11.14 -24.11 -9.75
C THR A 38 -12.39 -23.52 -9.10
N SER A 39 -12.61 -23.80 -7.81
CA SER A 39 -13.85 -23.47 -7.09
C SER A 39 -13.84 -22.10 -6.40
N ARG A 40 -12.65 -21.54 -6.15
CA ARG A 40 -12.51 -20.25 -5.49
C ARG A 40 -11.20 -19.57 -5.85
N SER A 41 -11.30 -18.27 -6.11
CA SER A 41 -10.20 -17.31 -6.16
C SER A 41 -10.52 -16.14 -5.22
N LYS A 42 -9.53 -15.70 -4.45
CA LYS A 42 -9.60 -14.51 -3.59
C LYS A 42 -8.27 -13.78 -3.62
N ALA A 43 -8.32 -12.45 -3.62
CA ALA A 43 -7.14 -11.61 -3.46
C ALA A 43 -7.49 -10.31 -2.74
N SER A 44 -6.50 -9.72 -2.08
CA SER A 44 -6.58 -8.37 -1.52
C SER A 44 -5.35 -7.58 -1.95
N VAL A 45 -5.56 -6.31 -2.31
CA VAL A 45 -4.52 -5.34 -2.66
C VAL A 45 -4.53 -4.23 -1.61
N ASP A 46 -3.47 -4.15 -0.83
CA ASP A 46 -3.36 -3.25 0.31
C ASP A 46 -2.33 -2.15 0.01
N GLY A 47 -2.62 -0.92 0.40
CA GLY A 47 -1.71 0.23 0.30
C GLY A 47 -1.58 0.96 1.64
N ALA A 48 -0.37 1.14 2.15
CA ALA A 48 -0.11 1.89 3.38
C ALA A 48 0.72 3.15 3.08
N GLY A 49 0.62 4.18 3.93
CA GLY A 49 1.32 5.46 3.74
C GLY A 49 0.76 6.31 2.58
N LEU A 50 -0.39 5.94 2.02
CA LEU A 50 -1.01 6.64 0.90
C LEU A 50 -1.94 7.76 1.39
N THR A 51 -1.92 8.90 0.71
CA THR A 51 -2.90 9.98 0.93
C THR A 51 -3.61 10.30 -0.37
N GLY A 52 -4.94 10.26 -0.38
CA GLY A 52 -5.78 10.54 -1.54
C GLY A 52 -6.83 9.46 -1.79
N THR A 53 -7.40 9.45 -2.99
CA THR A 53 -8.44 8.49 -3.39
C THR A 53 -7.91 7.58 -4.51
N PHE A 54 -8.14 6.28 -4.38
CA PHE A 54 -7.49 5.26 -5.20
C PHE A 54 -8.47 4.19 -5.69
N TYR A 55 -8.12 3.54 -6.80
CA TYR A 55 -8.65 2.24 -7.20
C TYR A 55 -7.55 1.19 -7.12
N ALA A 56 -7.93 -0.06 -6.91
CA ALA A 56 -7.06 -1.20 -7.20
C ALA A 56 -7.37 -1.80 -8.56
N ILE A 57 -6.35 -2.31 -9.24
CA ILE A 57 -6.48 -3.17 -10.40
C ILE A 57 -5.83 -4.51 -10.03
N LEU A 58 -6.55 -5.60 -10.27
CA LEU A 58 -6.03 -6.95 -10.10
C LEU A 58 -5.91 -7.62 -11.47
N TYR A 59 -4.78 -8.24 -11.72
CA TYR A 59 -4.50 -8.95 -12.95
C TYR A 59 -3.85 -10.31 -12.66
N SER A 60 -4.29 -11.34 -13.37
CA SER A 60 -3.61 -12.63 -13.44
C SER A 60 -3.29 -12.90 -14.90
N PRO A 61 -2.07 -13.35 -15.26
CA PRO A 61 -1.75 -13.74 -16.63
C PRO A 61 -2.78 -14.72 -17.20
N GLY A 62 -3.31 -14.38 -18.38
CA GLY A 62 -4.38 -15.16 -19.04
C GLY A 62 -5.81 -14.85 -18.56
N SER A 63 -6.01 -13.90 -17.64
CA SER A 63 -7.33 -13.41 -17.22
C SER A 63 -7.50 -11.93 -17.58
N VAL A 64 -8.75 -11.49 -17.76
CA VAL A 64 -9.06 -10.06 -17.97
C VAL A 64 -8.79 -9.30 -16.67
N ALA A 65 -8.08 -8.18 -16.73
CA ALA A 65 -7.82 -7.37 -15.53
C ALA A 65 -9.13 -6.80 -14.95
N VAL A 66 -9.23 -6.76 -13.63
CA VAL A 66 -10.44 -6.31 -12.91
C VAL A 66 -10.10 -5.10 -12.05
N LYS A 67 -10.86 -4.02 -12.21
CA LYS A 67 -10.76 -2.82 -11.37
C LYS A 67 -11.68 -2.98 -10.16
N SER A 68 -11.28 -2.47 -9.00
CA SER A 68 -12.12 -2.44 -7.81
C SER A 68 -13.45 -1.72 -8.07
N LYS A 69 -14.52 -2.20 -7.44
CA LYS A 69 -15.90 -1.70 -7.63
C LYS A 69 -16.03 -0.20 -7.31
N ALA A 70 -15.45 0.23 -6.20
CA ALA A 70 -15.48 1.60 -5.73
C ALA A 70 -14.05 2.10 -5.45
N PRO A 71 -13.80 3.41 -5.58
CA PRO A 71 -12.58 3.98 -5.06
C PRO A 71 -12.61 4.02 -3.53
N LYS A 72 -11.44 4.04 -2.90
CA LYS A 72 -11.30 4.21 -1.45
C LYS A 72 -10.33 5.35 -1.15
N THR A 73 -10.63 6.11 -0.10
CA THR A 73 -9.78 7.20 0.37
C THR A 73 -8.84 6.69 1.45
N ALA A 74 -7.56 7.02 1.31
CA ALA A 74 -6.52 6.75 2.29
C ALA A 74 -5.99 8.06 2.85
N ASN A 75 -5.49 8.01 4.08
CA ASN A 75 -4.62 9.02 4.66
C ASN A 75 -3.34 8.32 5.15
N ALA A 76 -2.26 9.07 5.35
CA ALA A 76 -0.93 8.51 5.63
C ALA A 76 -0.88 7.54 6.83
N SER A 77 -1.84 7.62 7.77
CA SER A 77 -1.91 6.79 8.97
C SER A 77 -2.74 5.51 8.81
N HIS A 78 -3.48 5.35 7.70
CA HIS A 78 -4.36 4.20 7.49
C HIS A 78 -3.98 3.42 6.24
N GLN A 79 -4.19 2.11 6.30
CA GLN A 79 -4.08 1.24 5.15
C GLN A 79 -5.39 1.28 4.35
N VAL A 80 -5.28 1.42 3.04
CA VAL A 80 -6.40 1.17 2.13
C VAL A 80 -6.33 -0.28 1.68
N GLU A 81 -7.44 -0.99 1.81
CA GLU A 81 -7.55 -2.40 1.42
C GLU A 81 -8.57 -2.53 0.29
N PHE A 82 -8.28 -3.31 -0.75
CA PHE A 82 -9.22 -3.60 -1.84
C PHE A 82 -9.38 -5.11 -2.03
N ASP A 83 -10.55 -5.62 -1.64
CA ASP A 83 -10.87 -7.03 -1.76
C ASP A 83 -11.43 -7.41 -3.13
N PHE A 84 -11.00 -8.59 -3.59
CA PHE A 84 -11.48 -9.27 -4.78
C PHE A 84 -11.83 -10.72 -4.41
N ASP A 85 -13.07 -11.13 -4.63
CA ASP A 85 -13.51 -12.48 -4.29
C ASP A 85 -14.47 -13.04 -5.35
N SER A 86 -14.50 -14.36 -5.44
CA SER A 86 -15.42 -15.14 -6.28
C SER A 86 -16.61 -15.69 -5.49
N TYR A 87 -16.55 -15.64 -4.15
CA TYR A 87 -17.59 -16.13 -3.26
C TYR A 87 -18.73 -15.12 -3.09
N PRO A 88 -20.00 -15.49 -3.39
CA PRO A 88 -21.11 -14.54 -3.39
C PRO A 88 -21.34 -13.78 -2.06
N PRO A 89 -21.22 -14.40 -0.88
CA PRO A 89 -21.33 -13.68 0.39
C PRO A 89 -20.30 -12.56 0.57
N ASP A 90 -19.03 -12.78 0.21
CA ASP A 90 -18.00 -11.74 0.33
C ASP A 90 -18.20 -10.62 -0.70
N ILE A 91 -18.70 -10.96 -1.89
CA ILE A 91 -19.11 -9.98 -2.89
C ILE A 91 -20.27 -9.13 -2.37
N ALA A 92 -21.25 -9.74 -1.71
CA ALA A 92 -22.37 -9.02 -1.08
C ALA A 92 -21.89 -8.12 0.07
N ALA A 93 -20.85 -8.53 0.80
CA ALA A 93 -20.20 -7.73 1.83
C ALA A 93 -19.33 -6.57 1.28
N GLY A 94 -19.07 -6.54 -0.03
CA GLY A 94 -18.42 -5.42 -0.71
C GLY A 94 -17.17 -5.77 -1.52
N ALA A 95 -16.74 -7.02 -1.54
CA ALA A 95 -15.62 -7.44 -2.38
C ALA A 95 -15.93 -7.26 -3.87
N THR A 96 -14.90 -6.95 -4.65
CA THR A 96 -15.00 -6.86 -6.10
C THR A 96 -15.10 -8.25 -6.71
N LYS A 97 -16.15 -8.52 -7.48
CA LYS A 97 -16.37 -9.84 -8.09
C LYS A 97 -15.25 -10.21 -9.06
N ILE A 98 -14.70 -11.41 -8.90
CA ILE A 98 -13.83 -12.09 -9.87
C ILE A 98 -14.37 -13.49 -10.18
N SER A 99 -13.90 -14.11 -11.26
CA SER A 99 -14.22 -15.51 -11.57
C SER A 99 -13.58 -16.46 -10.53
N PRO A 100 -14.23 -17.59 -10.17
CA PRO A 100 -13.59 -18.64 -9.38
C PRO A 100 -12.25 -19.14 -9.96
N THR A 101 -12.09 -19.06 -11.28
CA THR A 101 -10.89 -19.45 -12.04
C THR A 101 -10.01 -18.25 -12.43
N PHE A 102 -10.22 -17.09 -11.82
CA PHE A 102 -9.51 -15.86 -12.16
C PHE A 102 -7.99 -15.98 -11.98
N ILE A 103 -7.55 -16.55 -10.85
CA ILE A 103 -6.13 -16.70 -10.55
C ILE A 103 -5.60 -17.92 -11.32
N LYS A 104 -4.67 -17.66 -12.25
CA LYS A 104 -4.03 -18.68 -13.08
C LYS A 104 -2.57 -18.82 -12.67
N ASN A 105 -2.06 -20.05 -12.74
CA ASN A 105 -0.66 -20.37 -12.41
C ASN A 105 -0.20 -19.78 -11.06
N LYS A 106 -1.13 -19.68 -10.11
CA LYS A 106 -0.92 -19.10 -8.77
C LYS A 106 -0.26 -17.72 -8.80
N THR A 107 -0.45 -16.91 -9.85
CA THR A 107 0.25 -15.62 -9.99
C THR A 107 -0.75 -14.49 -10.16
N VAL A 108 -0.60 -13.42 -9.39
CA VAL A 108 -1.35 -12.17 -9.56
C VAL A 108 -0.44 -10.96 -9.47
N TYR A 109 -0.90 -9.89 -10.09
CA TYR A 109 -0.36 -8.54 -9.99
C TYR A 109 -1.46 -7.63 -9.44
N GLY A 110 -1.16 -6.92 -8.36
CA GLY A 110 -2.01 -5.86 -7.83
C GLY A 110 -1.38 -4.50 -8.11
N TYR A 111 -2.21 -3.55 -8.48
CA TYR A 111 -1.83 -2.17 -8.75
C TYR A 111 -2.72 -1.25 -7.93
N ILE A 112 -2.16 -0.15 -7.42
CA ILE A 112 -2.94 0.96 -6.86
C ILE A 112 -2.79 2.16 -7.77
N ARG A 113 -3.92 2.70 -8.23
CA ARG A 113 -3.99 3.86 -9.12
C ARG A 113 -4.73 5.01 -8.45
N ARG A 114 -4.10 6.19 -8.44
CA ARG A 114 -4.69 7.43 -7.94
C ARG A 114 -5.81 7.91 -8.88
N LEU A 115 -6.94 8.29 -8.30
CA LEU A 115 -8.10 8.74 -9.06
C LEU A 115 -7.88 10.10 -9.76
N SER A 116 -7.20 11.05 -9.10
CA SER A 116 -7.09 12.43 -9.58
C SER A 116 -6.31 12.59 -10.89
N ASN A 117 -5.27 11.79 -11.09
CA ASN A 117 -4.34 11.92 -12.21
C ASN A 117 -3.97 10.58 -12.87
N ASN A 118 -4.62 9.48 -12.48
CA ASN A 118 -4.32 8.12 -12.94
C ASN A 118 -2.89 7.64 -12.67
N TYR A 119 -2.15 8.29 -11.76
CA TYR A 119 -0.80 7.88 -11.37
C TYR A 119 -0.82 6.49 -10.72
N LEU A 120 0.15 5.64 -11.08
CA LEU A 120 0.33 4.32 -10.49
C LEU A 120 1.23 4.47 -9.25
N GLU A 121 0.64 4.34 -8.06
CA GLU A 121 1.38 4.41 -6.79
C GLU A 121 2.30 3.22 -6.62
N GLY A 122 1.99 2.10 -7.27
CA GLY A 122 2.89 0.99 -7.40
C GLY A 122 2.23 -0.28 -7.89
N VAL A 123 3.05 -1.32 -7.95
CA VAL A 123 2.69 -2.66 -8.43
C VAL A 123 3.33 -3.69 -7.51
N MET A 124 2.61 -4.76 -7.24
CA MET A 124 3.14 -5.90 -6.51
C MET A 124 2.73 -7.20 -7.20
N LYS A 125 3.70 -8.09 -7.38
CA LYS A 125 3.46 -9.47 -7.83
C LYS A 125 3.37 -10.37 -6.61
N ALA A 126 2.37 -11.23 -6.56
CA ALA A 126 2.25 -12.25 -5.51
C ALA A 126 2.09 -13.65 -6.10
N THR A 127 2.62 -14.62 -5.36
CA THR A 127 2.34 -16.05 -5.59
C THR A 127 1.24 -16.49 -4.63
N CYS A 128 0.15 -17.01 -5.16
CA CYS A 128 -1.06 -17.33 -4.39
C CYS A 128 -0.95 -18.68 -3.69
N GLN A 129 -1.47 -18.69 -2.46
CA GLN A 129 -1.53 -19.90 -1.65
C GLN A 129 -2.65 -20.81 -2.15
N ALA A 130 -2.38 -22.12 -2.26
CA ALA A 130 -3.42 -23.10 -2.54
C ALA A 130 -3.95 -23.65 -1.21
N LYS A 131 -5.26 -23.61 -1.01
CA LYS A 131 -5.97 -24.15 0.16
C LYS A 131 -6.94 -25.26 -0.22
#